data_AF-A0AAU4ANC0-F1
#
_entry.id   AF-A0AAU4ANC0-F1
#
_cell.length_a   1.000
_cell.length_b   1.000
_cell.length_c   1.000
_cell.angle_alpha   90.00
_cell.angle_beta   90.00
_cell.angle_gamma   90.00
#
_symmetry.space_group_name_H-M   'P 1'
#
loop_
_entity.id
_entity.type
_entity.pdbx_description
1 polymer ?
#
loop_
_entity_poly.entity_id
_entity_poly.type
_entity_poly.pdbx_seq_one_letter_code
_entity_poly.pdbx_strand_id
1 'polypeptide(L)'
;MSTVYAVTRRLLSLPALLLRRDVAKDAELLVLRHENAVLRRQVPRVRYEPADRLWFAALSHLIPRRRWAQLFPMAPATLLAWHRKLVAKKWDYNRRRRPGRPPTAAAVKTLILRMAADNPEWGHRRIHGELTRLGHKTAASTVWNILNQAGIDPAPRRTGPTWKQGSSP
;
A
#
# COMPACT_ATOMS: atom_id res chain seq x y z
N MET A 1 23.50 -15.89 -66.05
CA MET A 1 23.46 -14.84 -65.01
C MET A 1 23.96 -15.45 -63.70
N SER A 2 25.18 -15.11 -63.30
CA SER A 2 25.97 -15.86 -62.29
C SER A 2 25.34 -15.81 -60.89
N THR A 3 24.96 -16.98 -60.37
CA THR A 3 24.44 -17.17 -59.00
C THR A 3 25.44 -16.70 -57.94
N VAL A 4 26.75 -16.79 -58.25
CA VAL A 4 27.84 -16.30 -57.39
C VAL A 4 27.71 -14.79 -57.16
N TYR A 5 27.39 -14.01 -58.19
CA TYR A 5 27.18 -12.56 -58.07
C TYR A 5 25.93 -12.22 -57.24
N ALA A 6 24.85 -13.00 -57.38
CA ALA A 6 23.65 -12.80 -56.57
C ALA A 6 23.89 -13.12 -55.09
N VAL A 7 24.68 -14.16 -54.79
CA VAL A 7 25.04 -14.55 -53.42
C VAL A 7 25.99 -13.53 -52.79
N THR A 8 27.04 -13.09 -53.49
CA THR A 8 27.97 -12.08 -52.96
C THR A 8 27.29 -10.74 -52.76
N ARG A 9 26.42 -10.31 -53.68
CA ARG A 9 25.61 -9.10 -53.52
C ARG A 9 24.66 -9.20 -52.32
N ARG A 10 24.03 -10.36 -52.09
CA ARG A 10 23.19 -10.58 -50.90
C ARG A 10 24.02 -10.57 -49.61
N LEU A 11 25.17 -11.23 -49.60
CA LEU A 11 26.09 -11.26 -48.46
C LEU A 11 26.62 -9.87 -48.08
N LEU A 12 26.92 -9.01 -49.07
CA LEU A 12 27.34 -7.63 -48.83
C LEU A 12 26.16 -6.72 -48.47
N SER A 13 24.95 -7.00 -48.97
CA SER A 13 23.77 -6.18 -48.70
C SER A 13 23.26 -6.29 -47.26
N LEU A 14 23.36 -7.45 -46.62
CA LEU A 14 22.89 -7.65 -45.24
C LEU A 14 23.62 -6.77 -44.20
N PRO A 15 24.97 -6.76 -44.11
CA PRO A 15 25.67 -5.89 -43.17
C PRO A 15 25.48 -4.41 -43.51
N ALA A 16 25.40 -4.04 -44.80
CA ALA A 16 25.10 -2.67 -45.19
C ALA A 16 23.69 -2.22 -44.77
N LEU A 17 22.69 -3.11 -44.87
CA LEU A 17 21.33 -2.86 -44.40
C LEU A 17 21.26 -2.76 -42.87
N LEU A 18 21.99 -3.61 -42.15
CA LEU A 18 22.09 -3.55 -40.68
C LEU A 18 22.77 -2.25 -40.23
N LEU A 19 23.91 -1.90 -40.83
CA LEU A 19 24.62 -0.65 -40.54
C LEU A 19 23.76 0.57 -40.85
N ARG A 20 23.08 0.59 -42.00
CA ARG A 20 22.15 1.68 -42.35
C ARG A 20 20.99 1.78 -41.36
N ARG A 21 20.47 0.64 -40.87
CA ARG A 21 19.43 0.61 -39.85
C ARG A 21 19.92 1.15 -38.52
N ASP A 22 21.15 0.84 -38.13
CA ASP A 22 21.73 1.36 -36.89
C ASP A 22 22.04 2.85 -36.99
N VAL A 23 22.59 3.32 -38.12
CA VAL A 23 22.77 4.77 -38.38
C VAL A 23 21.43 5.51 -38.35
N ALA A 24 20.37 4.95 -38.94
CA ALA A 24 19.04 5.54 -38.91
C ALA A 24 18.48 5.62 -37.48
N LYS A 25 18.64 4.57 -36.67
CA LYS A 25 18.24 4.56 -35.26
C LYS A 25 19.06 5.56 -34.43
N ASP A 26 20.36 5.67 -34.68
CA ASP A 26 21.22 6.61 -33.98
C ASP A 26 20.83 8.06 -34.31
N ALA A 27 20.50 8.33 -35.57
CA ALA A 27 19.97 9.64 -35.99
C ALA A 27 18.62 9.93 -35.32
N GLU A 28 17.69 8.97 -35.29
CA GLU A 28 16.41 9.09 -34.60
C GLU A 28 16.62 9.36 -33.09
N LEU A 29 17.53 8.63 -32.45
CA LEU A 29 17.88 8.83 -31.05
C LEU A 29 18.44 10.24 -30.78
N LEU A 30 19.26 10.78 -31.69
CA LEU A 30 19.79 12.14 -31.60
C LEU A 30 18.68 13.19 -31.71
N VAL A 31 17.76 13.03 -32.67
CA VAL A 31 16.59 13.90 -32.84
C VAL A 31 15.74 13.89 -31.58
N LEU A 32 15.38 12.71 -31.06
CA LEU A 32 14.57 12.59 -29.85
C LEU A 32 15.26 13.19 -28.62
N ARG A 33 16.59 13.05 -28.48
CA ARG A 33 17.35 13.71 -27.40
C ARG A 33 17.32 15.22 -27.53
N HIS A 34 17.41 15.75 -28.76
CA HIS A 34 17.30 17.18 -29.01
C HIS A 34 15.91 17.70 -28.65
N GLU A 35 14.85 17.06 -29.13
CA GLU A 35 13.47 17.39 -28.77
C GLU A 35 13.24 17.35 -27.26
N ASN A 36 13.72 16.30 -26.58
CA ASN A 36 13.60 16.19 -25.13
C ASN A 36 14.33 17.33 -24.41
N ALA A 37 15.52 17.71 -24.89
CA ALA A 37 16.25 18.85 -24.35
C ALA A 37 15.50 20.17 -24.55
N VAL A 38 14.85 20.38 -25.69
CA VAL A 38 14.00 21.55 -25.96
C VAL A 38 12.78 21.56 -25.04
N LEU A 39 12.05 20.45 -24.93
CA LEU A 39 10.87 20.34 -24.07
C LEU A 39 11.21 20.58 -22.59
N ARG A 40 12.33 20.05 -22.11
CA ARG A 40 12.79 20.28 -20.74
C ARG A 40 13.11 21.74 -20.43
N ARG A 41 13.51 22.54 -21.43
CA ARG A 41 13.71 23.99 -21.24
C ARG A 41 12.38 24.72 -21.03
N GLN A 42 11.29 24.22 -21.61
CA GLN A 42 9.98 24.85 -21.55
C GLN A 42 9.19 24.46 -20.28
N VAL A 43 9.50 23.30 -19.68
CA VAL A 43 8.75 22.79 -18.51
C VAL A 43 9.55 22.99 -17.22
N PRO A 44 9.09 23.86 -16.29
CA PRO A 44 9.83 24.18 -15.07
C PRO A 44 9.90 23.01 -14.06
N ARG A 45 8.90 22.12 -14.04
CA ARG A 45 8.91 20.92 -13.17
C ARG A 45 8.05 19.80 -13.74
N VAL A 46 8.68 18.69 -14.14
CA VAL A 46 7.98 17.49 -14.62
C VAL A 46 7.42 16.70 -13.43
N ARG A 47 6.10 16.55 -13.37
CA ARG A 47 5.43 15.66 -12.41
C ARG A 47 5.26 14.28 -13.06
N TYR A 48 6.01 13.30 -12.59
CA TYR A 48 5.88 11.91 -13.05
C TYR A 48 4.69 11.22 -12.41
N GLU A 49 3.87 10.57 -13.22
CA GLU A 49 2.76 9.75 -12.76
C GLU A 49 3.27 8.46 -12.09
N PRO A 50 2.44 7.80 -11.26
CA PRO A 50 2.83 6.53 -10.64
C PRO A 50 3.28 5.46 -11.64
N ALA A 51 2.70 5.43 -12.84
CA ALA A 51 3.08 4.52 -13.92
C ALA A 51 4.50 4.81 -14.43
N ASP A 52 4.83 6.07 -14.70
CA ASP A 52 6.18 6.48 -15.12
C ASP A 52 7.22 6.10 -14.07
N ARG A 53 6.92 6.34 -12.80
CA ARG A 53 7.82 6.00 -11.68
C ARG A 53 8.10 4.50 -11.63
N LEU A 54 7.09 3.69 -11.90
CA LEU A 54 7.21 2.23 -11.96
C LEU A 54 8.09 1.82 -13.14
N TRP A 55 7.85 2.40 -14.32
CA TRP A 55 8.66 2.16 -15.53
C TRP A 55 10.13 2.50 -15.32
N PHE A 56 10.43 3.68 -14.78
CA PHE A 56 11.79 4.08 -14.47
C PHE A 56 12.44 3.18 -13.42
N ALA A 57 11.70 2.80 -12.37
CA ALA A 57 12.19 1.87 -11.36
C ALA A 57 12.53 0.50 -11.97
N ALA A 58 11.72 -0.02 -12.90
CA ALA A 58 12.01 -1.27 -13.59
C ALA A 58 13.27 -1.16 -14.47
N LEU A 59 13.38 -0.10 -15.30
CA LEU A 59 14.54 0.14 -16.16
C LEU A 59 15.83 0.33 -15.36
N SER A 60 15.76 0.91 -14.16
CA SER A 60 16.92 1.10 -13.30
C SER A 60 17.61 -0.23 -12.92
N HIS A 61 16.87 -1.35 -12.91
CA HIS A 61 17.43 -2.67 -12.62
C HIS A 61 18.29 -3.22 -13.77
N LEU A 62 17.98 -2.85 -15.02
CA LEU A 62 18.67 -3.31 -16.23
C LEU A 62 19.92 -2.49 -16.55
N ILE A 63 20.01 -1.27 -16.01
CA ILE A 63 21.04 -0.30 -16.36
C ILE A 63 22.04 -0.18 -15.21
N PRO A 64 23.36 -0.32 -15.46
CA PRO A 64 24.38 -0.11 -14.43
C PRO A 64 24.30 1.30 -13.81
N ARG A 65 24.42 1.39 -12.48
CA ARG A 65 24.29 2.65 -11.71
C ARG A 65 25.14 3.81 -12.24
N ARG A 66 26.34 3.51 -12.75
CA ARG A 66 27.26 4.49 -13.35
C ARG A 66 26.66 5.27 -14.53
N ARG A 67 25.69 4.70 -15.24
CA ARG A 67 25.04 5.34 -16.41
C ARG A 67 23.76 6.10 -16.05
N TRP A 68 23.32 6.05 -14.79
CA TRP A 68 22.02 6.62 -14.42
C TRP A 68 21.97 8.13 -14.61
N ALA A 69 23.04 8.84 -14.25
CA ALA A 69 23.12 10.30 -14.41
C ALA A 69 23.04 10.77 -15.86
N GLN A 70 23.45 9.93 -16.82
CA GLN A 70 23.40 10.23 -18.25
C GLN A 70 22.04 9.91 -18.87
N LEU A 71 21.39 8.82 -18.42
CA LEU A 71 20.20 8.28 -19.08
C LEU A 71 18.89 8.80 -18.47
N PHE A 72 18.85 9.06 -17.17
CA PHE A 72 17.61 9.44 -16.49
C PHE A 72 17.51 10.96 -16.31
N PRO A 73 16.30 11.54 -16.50
CA PRO A 73 16.05 12.95 -16.23
C PRO A 73 16.23 13.37 -14.77
N MET A 74 16.04 12.43 -13.84
CA MET A 74 15.96 12.68 -12.40
C MET A 74 17.24 12.29 -11.67
N ALA A 75 17.39 12.86 -10.46
CA ALA A 75 18.48 12.52 -9.57
C ALA A 75 18.53 11.00 -9.29
N PRO A 76 19.73 10.38 -9.26
CA PRO A 76 19.89 8.96 -8.94
C PRO A 76 19.26 8.57 -7.59
N ALA A 77 19.24 9.47 -6.62
CA ALA A 77 18.61 9.26 -5.32
C ALA A 77 17.08 9.03 -5.42
N THR A 78 16.40 9.80 -6.27
CA THR A 78 14.96 9.67 -6.51
C THR A 78 14.63 8.34 -7.18
N LEU A 79 15.44 7.97 -8.18
CA LEU A 79 15.31 6.68 -8.87
C LEU A 79 15.50 5.51 -7.91
N LEU A 80 16.48 5.60 -7.00
CA LEU A 80 16.72 4.59 -5.98
C LEU A 80 15.52 4.48 -5.02
N ALA A 81 14.91 5.60 -4.63
CA ALA A 81 13.72 5.61 -3.79
C ALA A 81 12.54 4.90 -4.48
N TRP A 82 12.33 5.13 -5.78
CA TRP A 82 11.30 4.43 -6.55
C TRP A 82 11.60 2.93 -6.72
N HIS A 83 12.86 2.58 -7.00
CA HIS A 83 13.30 1.18 -7.05
C HIS A 83 13.05 0.46 -5.72
N ARG A 84 13.42 1.06 -4.58
CA ARG A 84 13.13 0.51 -3.25
C ARG A 84 11.64 0.31 -3.02
N LYS A 85 10.79 1.25 -3.43
CA LYS A 85 9.33 1.11 -3.34
C LYS A 85 8.81 -0.05 -4.19
N LEU A 86 9.33 -0.23 -5.40
CA LEU A 86 8.96 -1.35 -6.27
C LEU A 86 9.36 -2.69 -5.63
N VAL A 87 10.59 -2.79 -5.12
CA VAL A 87 11.07 -3.99 -4.41
C VAL A 87 10.25 -4.26 -3.16
N ALA A 88 9.97 -3.24 -2.35
CA ALA A 88 9.12 -3.37 -1.16
C ALA A 88 7.72 -3.87 -1.51
N LYS A 89 7.12 -3.37 -2.60
CA LYS A 89 5.80 -3.83 -3.07
C LYS A 89 5.81 -5.31 -3.52
N LYS A 90 6.91 -5.79 -4.11
CA LYS A 90 7.08 -7.22 -4.44
C LYS A 90 7.07 -8.08 -3.17
N TRP A 91 7.67 -7.57 -2.10
CA TRP A 91 7.75 -8.23 -0.80
C TRP A 91 6.67 -7.77 0.18
N ASP A 92 5.59 -7.14 -0.31
CA ASP A 92 4.49 -6.74 0.53
C ASP A 92 3.63 -7.97 0.87
N TYR A 93 3.92 -8.56 2.03
CA TYR A 93 3.20 -9.69 2.58
C TYR A 93 1.90 -9.27 3.29
N ASN A 94 1.48 -8.00 3.23
CA ASN A 94 0.33 -7.51 3.98
C ASN A 94 -0.97 -8.25 3.60
N ARG A 95 -1.11 -8.68 2.33
CA ARG A 95 -2.23 -9.56 1.90
C ARG A 95 -2.18 -10.98 2.48
N ARG A 96 -1.00 -11.47 2.84
CA ARG A 96 -0.78 -12.79 3.47
C ARG A 96 -0.81 -12.72 5.00
N ARG A 97 -0.88 -11.52 5.56
CA ARG A 97 -1.04 -11.34 7.00
C ARG A 97 -2.44 -11.82 7.36
N ARG A 98 -2.53 -12.94 8.07
CA ARG A 98 -3.81 -13.42 8.61
C ARG A 98 -4.39 -12.28 9.46
N PRO A 99 -5.71 -11.99 9.35
CA PRO A 99 -6.38 -11.20 10.37
C PRO A 99 -6.02 -11.84 11.71
N GLY A 100 -5.76 -11.03 12.74
CA GLY A 100 -5.30 -11.51 14.03
C GLY A 100 -6.35 -12.39 14.73
N ARG A 101 -6.71 -12.05 15.97
CA ARG A 101 -7.79 -12.79 16.64
C ARG A 101 -9.07 -12.71 15.79
N PRO A 102 -9.76 -13.83 15.50
CA PRO A 102 -11.04 -13.79 14.80
C PRO A 102 -12.00 -12.85 15.55
N PRO A 103 -12.74 -12.00 14.83
CA PRO A 103 -13.68 -11.08 15.46
C PRO A 103 -14.73 -11.87 16.26
N THR A 104 -15.18 -11.29 17.38
CA THR A 104 -16.30 -11.85 18.15
C THR A 104 -17.49 -12.10 17.21
N ALA A 105 -18.12 -13.27 17.32
CA ALA A 105 -19.25 -13.64 16.46
C ALA A 105 -20.29 -12.52 16.43
N ALA A 106 -20.74 -12.14 15.23
CA ALA A 106 -21.63 -11.00 15.03
C ALA A 106 -22.89 -11.09 15.90
N ALA A 107 -23.45 -12.29 16.08
CA ALA A 107 -24.59 -12.55 16.96
C ALA A 107 -24.35 -12.11 18.41
N VAL A 108 -23.16 -12.40 18.95
CA VAL A 108 -22.79 -12.02 20.33
C VAL A 108 -22.59 -10.50 20.44
N LYS A 109 -22.03 -9.86 19.41
CA LYS A 109 -21.91 -8.39 19.35
C LYS A 109 -23.29 -7.73 19.34
N THR A 110 -24.21 -8.22 18.52
CA THR A 110 -25.59 -7.71 18.45
C THR A 110 -26.32 -7.89 19.78
N LEU A 111 -26.14 -9.03 20.44
CA LEU A 111 -26.72 -9.30 21.76
C LEU A 111 -26.19 -8.33 22.83
N ILE A 112 -24.88 -8.08 22.86
CA ILE A 112 -24.25 -7.11 23.77
C ILE A 112 -24.87 -5.71 23.57
N LEU A 113 -24.97 -5.25 22.33
CA LEU A 113 -25.48 -3.91 22.02
C LEU A 113 -26.97 -3.79 22.36
N ARG A 114 -27.76 -4.85 22.10
CA ARG A 114 -29.17 -4.89 22.48
C ARG A 114 -29.35 -4.85 24.00
N MET A 115 -28.60 -5.63 24.76
CA MET A 115 -28.66 -5.61 26.23
C MET A 115 -28.31 -4.23 26.81
N ALA A 116 -27.33 -3.55 26.22
CA ALA A 116 -26.93 -2.21 26.63
C ALA A 116 -28.00 -1.15 26.27
N ALA A 117 -28.63 -1.26 25.11
CA ALA A 117 -29.72 -0.37 24.70
C ALA A 117 -30.99 -0.56 25.55
N ASP A 118 -31.35 -1.82 25.83
CA ASP A 118 -32.52 -2.17 26.64
C ASP A 118 -32.30 -1.82 28.13
N ASN A 119 -31.06 -1.71 28.59
CA ASN A 119 -30.70 -1.45 30.00
C ASN A 119 -29.56 -0.43 30.16
N PRO A 120 -29.83 0.89 30.05
CA PRO A 120 -28.80 1.94 30.09
C PRO A 120 -27.99 2.00 31.39
N GLU A 121 -28.58 1.55 32.50
CA GLU A 121 -27.95 1.50 33.83
C GLU A 121 -26.94 0.36 33.98
N TRP A 122 -26.83 -0.54 33.00
CA TRP A 122 -25.97 -1.71 33.11
C TRP A 122 -24.55 -1.42 32.64
N GLY A 123 -23.59 -1.57 33.55
CA GLY A 123 -22.17 -1.56 33.21
C GLY A 123 -21.72 -2.83 32.48
N HIS A 124 -20.60 -2.75 31.75
CA HIS A 124 -20.03 -3.87 30.98
C HIS A 124 -19.82 -5.16 31.79
N ARG A 125 -19.51 -5.07 33.10
CA ARG A 125 -19.38 -6.24 33.98
C ARG A 125 -20.71 -6.97 34.21
N ARG A 126 -21.81 -6.23 34.30
CA ARG A 126 -23.15 -6.80 34.49
C ARG A 126 -23.64 -7.49 33.22
N ILE A 127 -23.46 -6.85 32.06
CA ILE A 127 -23.74 -7.44 30.74
C ILE A 127 -22.90 -8.72 30.52
N HIS A 128 -21.63 -8.71 30.91
CA HIS A 128 -20.78 -9.90 30.86
C HIS A 128 -21.32 -11.05 31.73
N GLY A 129 -21.80 -10.75 32.94
CA GLY A 129 -22.42 -11.74 33.82
C GLY A 129 -23.64 -12.41 33.18
N GLU A 130 -24.52 -11.61 32.58
CA GLU A 130 -25.71 -12.13 31.86
C GLU A 130 -25.32 -12.96 30.64
N LEU A 131 -24.31 -12.54 29.87
CA LEU A 131 -23.80 -13.33 28.74
C LEU A 131 -23.23 -14.67 29.19
N THR A 132 -22.52 -14.68 30.32
CA THR A 132 -21.98 -15.92 30.90
C THR A 132 -23.12 -16.84 31.34
N ARG A 133 -24.18 -16.28 31.92
CA ARG A 133 -25.39 -17.00 32.32
C ARG A 133 -26.13 -17.61 31.13
N LEU A 134 -26.12 -16.94 29.97
CA LEU A 134 -26.68 -17.44 28.70
C LEU A 134 -25.74 -18.42 27.97
N GLY A 135 -24.59 -18.78 28.56
CA GLY A 135 -23.64 -19.75 28.02
C GLY A 135 -22.65 -19.17 27.01
N HIS A 136 -22.60 -17.85 26.81
CA HIS A 136 -21.64 -17.22 25.93
C HIS A 136 -20.28 -17.02 26.63
N LYS A 137 -19.24 -17.69 26.11
CA LYS A 137 -17.85 -17.53 26.59
C LYS A 137 -17.20 -16.28 25.98
N THR A 138 -17.42 -15.13 26.60
CA THR A 138 -16.79 -13.84 26.24
C THR A 138 -16.03 -13.25 27.40
N ALA A 139 -14.90 -12.58 27.16
CA ALA A 139 -14.20 -11.84 28.23
C ALA A 139 -14.87 -10.48 28.50
N ALA A 140 -14.87 -10.02 29.74
CA ALA A 140 -15.42 -8.71 30.12
C ALA A 140 -14.77 -7.54 29.36
N SER A 141 -13.47 -7.66 29.03
CA SER A 141 -12.75 -6.68 28.19
C SER A 141 -13.24 -6.66 26.73
N THR A 142 -13.74 -7.78 26.22
CA THR A 142 -14.37 -7.85 24.89
C THR A 142 -15.69 -7.10 24.87
N VAL A 143 -16.51 -7.25 25.93
CA VAL A 143 -17.76 -6.49 26.10
C VAL A 143 -17.47 -4.99 26.20
N TRP A 144 -16.49 -4.59 27.02
CA TRP A 144 -16.07 -3.19 27.14
C TRP A 144 -15.59 -2.61 25.79
N ASN A 145 -14.74 -3.33 25.06
CA ASN A 145 -14.27 -2.88 23.74
C ASN A 145 -15.41 -2.69 22.73
N ILE A 146 -16.40 -3.58 22.74
CA ILE A 146 -17.57 -3.50 21.85
C ILE A 146 -18.43 -2.29 22.17
N LEU A 147 -18.69 -2.03 23.45
CA LEU A 147 -19.46 -0.87 23.90
C LEU A 147 -18.72 0.44 23.59
N ASN A 148 -17.41 0.49 23.86
CA ASN A 148 -16.57 1.64 23.57
C ASN A 148 -16.48 1.93 22.06
N GLN A 149 -16.36 0.89 21.21
CA GLN A 149 -16.42 1.05 19.75
C GLN A 149 -17.77 1.53 19.24
N ALA A 150 -18.86 1.27 19.98
CA ALA A 150 -20.20 1.75 19.67
C ALA A 150 -20.52 3.12 20.28
N GLY A 151 -19.58 3.72 21.02
CA GLY A 151 -19.79 5.01 21.70
C GLY A 151 -20.73 4.93 22.91
N ILE A 152 -20.97 3.74 23.46
CA ILE A 152 -21.80 3.55 24.66
C ILE A 152 -20.88 3.71 25.88
N ASP A 153 -21.03 4.84 26.58
CA ASP A 153 -20.26 5.14 27.78
C ASP A 153 -20.61 4.16 28.92
N PRO A 154 -19.65 3.78 29.78
CA PRO A 154 -19.93 2.88 30.88
C PRO A 154 -20.97 3.53 31.81
N ALA A 155 -22.01 2.74 32.15
CA ALA A 155 -23.08 3.17 33.04
C ALA A 155 -22.54 3.94 34.27
N PRO A 156 -23.21 5.02 34.69
CA PRO A 156 -22.74 5.89 35.75
C PRO A 156 -22.36 5.07 36.97
N ARG A 157 -21.14 5.29 37.48
CA ARG A 157 -20.69 4.68 38.74
C ARG A 157 -21.69 5.10 39.82
N ARG A 158 -22.47 4.16 40.33
CA ARG A 158 -23.26 4.37 41.54
C ARG A 158 -22.29 4.71 42.66
N THR A 159 -22.19 5.98 42.99
CA THR A 159 -21.59 6.50 44.21
C THR A 159 -22.28 5.81 45.40
N GLY A 160 -21.50 5.17 46.26
CA GLY A 160 -21.95 4.65 47.55
C GLY A 160 -20.75 4.25 48.41
N PRO A 161 -20.81 4.41 49.75
CA PRO A 161 -22.03 4.33 50.57
C PRO A 161 -22.41 5.61 51.36
N THR A 162 -23.71 5.81 51.53
CA THR A 162 -24.38 6.67 52.53
C THR A 162 -24.80 5.81 53.73
N TRP A 163 -24.00 5.81 54.81
CA TRP A 163 -24.29 5.26 56.15
C TRP A 163 -23.23 5.88 57.10
N LYS A 164 -23.43 6.34 58.34
CA LYS A 164 -24.51 6.49 59.33
C LYS A 164 -24.06 7.65 60.24
N GLN A 165 -24.92 8.63 60.52
CA GLN A 165 -24.85 9.37 61.79
C GLN A 165 -26.27 9.54 62.31
N GLY A 166 -26.63 8.68 63.25
CA GLY A 166 -27.81 8.78 64.08
C GLY A 166 -27.54 7.97 65.34
N SER A 167 -27.56 8.70 66.48
CA SER A 167 -27.73 8.27 67.89
C SER A 167 -26.70 7.30 68.49
N SER A 168 -26.23 7.39 69.74
CA SER A 168 -26.30 8.32 70.89
C SER A 168 -25.20 7.81 71.89
N PRO A 169 -24.95 8.36 73.10
CA PRO A 169 -25.90 8.67 74.17
C PRO A 169 -26.07 10.17 74.39
#